data_AF-A0A1G2F3X8-F1
#
_entry.id   AF-A0A1G2F3X8-F1
#
_cell.length_a   1.000
_cell.length_b   1.000
_cell.length_c   1.000
_cell.angle_alpha   90.00
_cell.angle_beta   90.00
_cell.angle_gamma   90.00
#
_symmetry.space_group_name_H-M   'P 1'
#
loop_
_entity.id
_entity.type
_entity.pdbx_description
1 polymer ?
#
loop_
_entity_poly.entity_id
_entity_poly.type
_entity_poly.pdbx_seq_one_letter_code
_entity_poly.pdbx_strand_id
1 'polypeptide(L)'
;MKVIILAGGKTNLPGKFKNIPKSLIEVKGRPFLEYQLDLLKKYKLTDIRLSLFFGAKEILNYLKKKDPKGKITDKKGKIAGIEYIIGPKPLGTGGAIRNAVKDIKKDFIVMNGDVLTNINLNEYIKFYKKNIATPRFFGSSFVSRLYPPRILPLEISPFRKRVPYEENLGAMAVYYTQDGSHLGLVKVKNDKVVSFEEKPEYQYSGYINAGFYIFSPQIFQIDCMKLKRKNEAFNIEECIFPELAKNSQLLGYVHRGLWADIGSEEGLEKAKSIAEKLNEKE
;
A
#
# COMPACT_ATOMS: atom_id res chain seq x y z
N MET A 1 -3.43 3.57 -13.14
CA MET A 1 -3.75 3.76 -11.71
C MET A 1 -2.63 4.57 -11.11
N LYS A 2 -2.91 5.40 -10.10
CA LYS A 2 -1.87 6.15 -9.39
C LYS A 2 -1.15 5.22 -8.41
N VAL A 3 0.17 5.37 -8.29
CA VAL A 3 1.02 4.58 -7.40
C VAL A 3 1.59 5.47 -6.30
N ILE A 4 1.41 5.05 -5.06
CA ILE A 4 1.96 5.71 -3.88
C ILE A 4 3.10 4.88 -3.33
N ILE A 5 4.29 5.45 -3.22
CA ILE A 5 5.44 4.81 -2.55
C ILE A 5 5.62 5.44 -1.18
N LEU A 6 5.58 4.64 -0.12
CA LEU A 6 5.82 5.06 1.26
C LEU A 6 7.33 5.15 1.51
N ALA A 7 7.95 6.25 1.07
CA ALA A 7 9.39 6.44 1.03
C ALA A 7 9.96 7.30 2.18
N GLY A 8 9.15 7.58 3.21
CA GLY A 8 9.49 8.46 4.34
C GLY A 8 9.91 7.75 5.64
N GLY A 9 10.25 6.46 5.58
CA GLY A 9 10.60 5.66 6.77
C GLY A 9 12.07 5.81 7.19
N LYS A 10 12.30 5.82 8.51
CA LYS A 10 13.65 5.72 9.09
C LYS A 10 14.10 4.26 9.11
N THR A 11 15.39 4.00 8.96
CA THR A 11 15.95 2.66 9.10
C THR A 11 16.24 2.31 10.55
N ASN A 12 16.10 1.03 10.89
CA ASN A 12 16.55 0.45 12.16
C ASN A 12 17.93 -0.21 12.03
N LEU A 13 18.52 -0.23 10.82
CA LEU A 13 19.83 -0.78 10.58
C LEU A 13 20.92 0.01 11.36
N PRO A 14 21.87 -0.69 12.01
CA PRO A 14 22.90 -0.05 12.81
C PRO A 14 23.98 0.64 11.95
N GLY A 15 24.89 1.34 12.64
CA GLY A 15 26.12 1.88 12.04
C GLY A 15 25.86 2.92 10.95
N LYS A 16 26.50 2.73 9.78
CA LYS A 16 26.51 3.69 8.67
C LYS A 16 25.12 4.00 8.08
N PHE A 17 24.13 3.16 8.34
CA PHE A 17 22.78 3.32 7.79
C PHE A 17 21.87 4.23 8.62
N LYS A 18 22.18 4.50 9.89
CA LYS A 18 21.29 5.17 10.86
C LYS A 18 20.67 6.50 10.39
N ASN A 19 21.40 7.24 9.55
CA ASN A 19 20.99 8.55 9.03
C ASN A 19 20.67 8.55 7.53
N ILE A 20 20.71 7.38 6.88
CA ILE A 20 20.40 7.23 5.46
C ILE A 20 18.90 6.89 5.34
N PRO A 21 18.14 7.59 4.49
CA PRO A 21 16.76 7.22 4.22
C PRO A 21 16.72 5.83 3.58
N LYS A 22 15.80 4.95 3.98
CA LYS A 22 15.73 3.56 3.43
C LYS A 22 15.73 3.55 1.90
N SER A 23 14.99 4.47 1.29
CA SER A 23 14.88 4.69 -0.15
C SER A 23 16.23 4.96 -0.84
N LEU A 24 17.26 5.42 -0.11
CA LEU A 24 18.59 5.72 -0.63
C LEU A 24 19.66 4.74 -0.13
N ILE A 25 19.30 3.70 0.62
CA ILE A 25 20.23 2.62 0.95
C ILE A 25 20.64 1.94 -0.35
N GLU A 26 21.94 1.75 -0.54
CA GLU A 26 22.47 1.11 -1.73
C GLU A 26 22.38 -0.41 -1.62
N VAL A 27 21.77 -1.01 -2.63
CA VAL A 27 21.79 -2.45 -2.88
C VAL A 27 22.57 -2.65 -4.17
N LYS A 28 23.71 -3.36 -4.09
CA LYS A 28 24.63 -3.56 -5.22
C LYS A 28 25.03 -2.26 -5.92
N GLY A 29 25.37 -1.22 -5.15
CA GLY A 29 25.84 0.08 -5.65
C GLY A 29 24.74 0.98 -6.24
N ARG A 30 23.47 0.58 -6.09
CA ARG A 30 22.32 1.31 -6.64
C ARG A 30 21.33 1.67 -5.53
N PRO A 31 20.82 2.92 -5.46
CA PRO A 31 19.84 3.32 -4.46
C PRO A 31 18.55 2.49 -4.54
N PHE A 32 18.02 2.07 -3.39
CA PHE A 32 16.85 1.20 -3.29
C PHE A 32 15.63 1.71 -4.08
N LEU A 33 15.37 3.02 -4.03
CA LEU A 33 14.29 3.69 -4.75
C LEU A 33 14.34 3.39 -6.26
N GLU A 34 15.53 3.25 -6.85
CA GLU A 34 15.64 2.98 -8.27
C GLU A 34 15.06 1.62 -8.66
N TYR A 35 15.27 0.57 -7.85
CA TYR A 35 14.68 -0.74 -8.09
C TYR A 35 13.15 -0.69 -8.08
N GLN A 36 12.56 0.12 -7.20
CA GLN A 36 11.12 0.32 -7.16
C GLN A 36 10.61 1.06 -8.39
N LEU A 37 11.34 2.09 -8.84
CA LEU A 37 10.98 2.84 -10.05
C LEU A 37 11.10 1.98 -11.32
N ASP A 38 12.10 1.09 -11.41
CA ASP A 38 12.26 0.16 -12.51
C ASP A 38 11.13 -0.86 -12.58
N LEU A 39 10.74 -1.42 -11.43
CA LEU A 39 9.57 -2.31 -11.35
C LEU A 39 8.33 -1.61 -11.92
N LEU A 40 8.09 -0.35 -11.54
CA LEU A 40 6.96 0.42 -12.05
C LEU A 40 7.08 0.74 -13.54
N LYS A 41 8.28 1.09 -14.00
CA LYS A 41 8.58 1.36 -15.41
C LYS A 41 8.34 0.14 -16.29
N LYS A 42 8.76 -1.05 -15.85
CA LYS A 42 8.54 -2.35 -16.52
C LYS A 42 7.05 -2.58 -16.82
N TYR A 43 6.17 -2.21 -15.89
CA TYR A 43 4.72 -2.34 -16.05
C TYR A 43 4.03 -1.04 -16.53
N LYS A 44 4.79 -0.07 -17.04
CA LYS A 44 4.29 1.20 -17.60
C LYS A 44 3.42 2.01 -16.62
N LEU A 45 3.69 1.91 -15.32
CA LEU A 45 3.02 2.68 -14.27
C LEU A 45 3.80 3.98 -14.00
N THR A 46 3.37 5.07 -14.63
CA THR A 46 4.10 6.35 -14.63
C THR A 46 3.51 7.44 -13.74
N ASP A 47 2.24 7.31 -13.31
CA ASP A 47 1.60 8.24 -12.35
C ASP A 47 2.00 7.85 -10.93
N ILE A 48 3.17 8.34 -10.51
CA ILE A 48 3.81 7.99 -9.23
C ILE A 48 3.78 9.20 -8.29
N ARG A 49 3.49 8.94 -7.02
CA ARG A 49 3.64 9.90 -5.92
C ARG A 49 4.43 9.30 -4.76
N LEU A 50 5.51 9.97 -4.36
CA LEU A 50 6.28 9.63 -3.17
C LEU A 50 5.66 10.28 -1.93
N SER A 51 5.34 9.47 -0.93
CA SER A 51 4.97 9.93 0.40
C SER A 51 6.24 9.98 1.27
N LEU A 52 6.72 11.19 1.53
CA LEU A 52 8.01 11.45 2.19
C LEU A 52 7.83 12.00 3.61
N PHE A 53 8.82 11.75 4.46
CA PHE A 53 8.97 12.40 5.75
C PHE A 53 10.45 12.40 6.15
N PHE A 54 10.94 11.32 6.77
CA PHE A 54 12.36 11.17 7.06
C PHE A 54 13.14 11.10 5.75
N GLY A 55 14.24 11.85 5.65
CA GLY A 55 15.07 11.81 4.45
C GLY A 55 14.53 12.54 3.23
N ALA A 56 13.46 13.34 3.39
CA ALA A 56 12.80 13.96 2.24
C ALA A 56 13.74 14.87 1.45
N LYS A 57 14.58 15.66 2.13
CA LYS A 57 15.54 16.57 1.47
C LYS A 57 16.57 15.79 0.65
N GLU A 58 17.09 14.71 1.21
CA GLU A 58 18.09 13.83 0.59
C GLU A 58 17.51 13.13 -0.64
N ILE A 59 16.30 12.58 -0.53
CA ILE A 59 15.60 11.93 -1.65
C ILE A 59 15.32 12.94 -2.76
N LEU A 60 14.84 14.14 -2.43
CA LEU A 60 14.55 15.18 -3.42
C LEU A 60 15.83 15.71 -4.08
N ASN A 61 16.91 15.89 -3.32
CA ASN A 61 18.22 16.29 -3.86
C ASN A 61 18.77 15.22 -4.81
N TYR A 62 18.60 13.94 -4.46
CA TYR A 62 18.97 12.84 -5.33
C TYR A 62 18.17 12.86 -6.65
N LEU A 63 16.85 13.05 -6.60
CA LEU A 63 16.01 13.18 -7.82
C LEU A 63 16.36 14.44 -8.63
N LYS A 64 16.71 15.54 -7.95
CA LYS A 64 17.15 16.80 -8.58
C LYS A 64 18.46 16.66 -9.34
N LYS A 65 19.38 15.79 -8.91
CA LYS A 65 20.58 15.46 -9.72
C LYS A 65 20.20 14.82 -11.06
N LYS A 66 19.10 14.06 -11.12
CA LYS A 66 18.56 13.46 -12.35
C LYS A 66 17.66 14.41 -13.16
N ASP A 67 17.17 15.48 -12.54
CA ASP A 67 16.42 16.56 -13.18
C ASP A 67 16.97 17.94 -12.77
N PRO A 68 18.12 18.37 -13.34
CA PRO A 68 18.79 19.62 -12.96
C PRO A 68 17.94 20.88 -13.20
N LYS A 69 16.88 20.80 -14.00
CA LYS A 69 15.97 21.91 -14.29
C LYS A 69 14.74 21.93 -13.38
N GLY A 70 14.36 20.81 -12.76
CA GLY A 70 13.17 20.72 -11.91
C GLY A 70 13.26 21.52 -10.61
N LYS A 71 12.14 22.09 -10.14
CA LYS A 71 12.13 22.91 -8.91
C LYS A 71 11.62 22.10 -7.73
N ILE A 72 12.35 22.14 -6.61
CA ILE A 72 11.90 21.56 -5.34
C ILE A 72 11.15 22.64 -4.55
N THR A 73 9.96 22.32 -4.11
CA THR A 73 9.17 23.05 -3.11
C THR A 73 9.17 22.31 -1.77
N ASP A 74 8.84 23.02 -0.69
CA ASP A 74 8.99 22.50 0.68
C ASP A 74 7.92 21.47 1.12
N LYS A 75 6.79 21.35 0.43
CA LYS A 75 5.64 20.55 0.93
C LYS A 75 5.06 19.56 -0.07
N LYS A 76 4.96 19.94 -1.34
CA LYS A 76 4.45 19.07 -2.41
C LYS A 76 4.86 19.62 -3.77
N GLY A 77 5.22 18.75 -4.70
CA GLY A 77 5.65 19.17 -6.02
C GLY A 77 5.84 17.99 -6.95
N LYS A 78 6.56 18.25 -8.05
CA LYS A 78 6.94 17.25 -9.03
C LYS A 78 8.40 17.47 -9.41
N ILE A 79 9.19 16.42 -9.37
CA ILE A 79 10.62 16.42 -9.72
C ILE A 79 10.95 15.15 -10.49
N ALA A 80 11.72 15.25 -11.58
CA ALA A 80 12.04 14.09 -12.43
C ALA A 80 10.79 13.29 -12.89
N GLY A 81 9.68 13.99 -13.15
CA GLY A 81 8.41 13.36 -13.55
C GLY A 81 7.62 12.70 -12.42
N ILE A 82 8.13 12.69 -11.19
CA ILE A 82 7.54 12.02 -10.02
C ILE A 82 6.93 13.06 -9.09
N GLU A 83 5.67 12.87 -8.71
CA GLU A 83 5.07 13.72 -7.69
C GLU A 83 5.59 13.36 -6.30
N TYR A 84 5.63 14.32 -5.39
CA TYR A 84 5.97 14.05 -4.01
C TYR A 84 5.12 14.89 -3.07
N ILE A 85 4.94 14.37 -1.86
CA ILE A 85 4.30 15.07 -0.75
C ILE A 85 5.09 14.78 0.52
N ILE A 86 5.37 15.83 1.29
CA ILE A 86 6.10 15.73 2.55
C ILE A 86 5.10 15.81 3.70
N GLY A 87 5.10 14.80 4.57
CA GLY A 87 4.31 14.77 5.79
C GLY A 87 4.81 15.82 6.79
N PRO A 88 3.92 16.46 7.57
CA PRO A 88 4.33 17.47 8.56
C PRO A 88 5.06 16.87 9.78
N LYS A 89 4.87 15.58 10.04
CA LYS A 89 5.43 14.81 11.16
C LYS A 89 5.36 13.31 10.82
N PRO A 90 5.90 12.39 11.64
CA PRO A 90 5.68 10.96 11.44
C PRO A 90 4.20 10.64 11.69
N LEU A 91 3.49 10.19 10.65
CA LEU A 91 2.05 9.91 10.69
C LEU A 91 1.71 8.41 10.72
N GLY A 92 2.70 7.53 10.81
CA GLY A 92 2.52 6.09 10.53
C GLY A 92 2.15 5.82 9.06
N THR A 93 2.03 4.55 8.70
CA THR A 93 1.70 4.14 7.30
C THR A 93 0.32 4.63 6.88
N GLY A 94 -0.68 4.51 7.76
CA GLY A 94 -2.05 4.93 7.49
C GLY A 94 -2.21 6.44 7.35
N GLY A 95 -1.56 7.20 8.23
CA GLY A 95 -1.59 8.66 8.14
C GLY A 95 -0.78 9.18 6.94
N ALA A 96 0.31 8.52 6.55
CA ALA A 96 1.06 8.82 5.34
C ALA A 96 0.22 8.59 4.07
N ILE A 97 -0.43 7.42 3.96
CA ILE A 97 -1.36 7.11 2.86
C ILE A 97 -2.44 8.18 2.80
N ARG A 98 -3.17 8.41 3.90
CA ARG A 98 -4.23 9.43 3.97
C ARG A 98 -3.75 10.81 3.53
N ASN A 99 -2.53 11.20 3.87
CA ASN A 99 -1.99 12.48 3.42
C ASN A 99 -1.73 12.50 1.91
N ALA A 100 -1.20 11.41 1.36
CA ALA A 100 -0.78 11.29 -0.02
C ALA A 100 -1.91 11.10 -1.03
N VAL A 101 -3.13 10.78 -0.60
CA VAL A 101 -4.23 10.35 -1.49
C VAL A 101 -5.48 11.22 -1.41
N LYS A 102 -5.44 12.37 -0.73
CA LYS A 102 -6.63 13.24 -0.50
C LYS A 102 -7.35 13.68 -1.78
N ASP A 103 -6.61 13.80 -2.87
CA ASP A 103 -7.06 14.22 -4.20
C ASP A 103 -7.35 13.03 -5.14
N ILE A 104 -7.18 11.79 -4.67
CA ILE A 104 -7.37 10.58 -5.48
C ILE A 104 -8.83 10.11 -5.40
N LYS A 105 -9.46 9.95 -6.57
CA LYS A 105 -10.87 9.54 -6.72
C LYS A 105 -11.04 8.17 -7.37
N LYS A 106 -9.95 7.48 -7.72
CA LYS A 106 -9.94 6.17 -8.37
C LYS A 106 -9.08 5.22 -7.57
N ASP A 107 -9.19 3.93 -7.83
CA ASP A 107 -8.34 2.93 -7.20
C ASP A 107 -6.86 3.26 -7.40
N PHE A 108 -6.08 3.03 -6.36
CA PHE A 108 -4.65 3.37 -6.32
C PHE A 108 -3.85 2.22 -5.71
N ILE A 109 -2.59 2.16 -6.12
CA ILE A 109 -1.61 1.20 -5.60
C ILE A 109 -0.83 1.89 -4.48
N VAL A 110 -0.54 1.16 -3.41
CA VAL A 110 0.40 1.57 -2.37
C VAL A 110 1.51 0.54 -2.26
N MET A 111 2.75 1.01 -2.18
CA MET A 111 3.96 0.21 -2.02
C MET A 111 4.71 0.66 -0.78
N ASN A 112 5.13 -0.30 0.04
CA ASN A 112 6.11 -0.05 1.09
C ASN A 112 7.47 0.32 0.46
N GLY A 113 8.14 1.34 0.99
CA GLY A 113 9.40 1.86 0.45
C GLY A 113 10.63 0.99 0.71
N ASP A 114 10.46 -0.14 1.39
CA ASP A 114 11.54 -1.04 1.83
C ASP A 114 11.39 -2.48 1.31
N VAL A 115 10.48 -2.71 0.36
CA VAL A 115 10.31 -4.04 -0.26
C VAL A 115 10.91 -4.11 -1.66
N LEU A 116 11.76 -5.12 -1.88
CA LEU A 116 12.32 -5.51 -3.17
C LEU A 116 11.67 -6.82 -3.63
N THR A 117 11.12 -6.82 -4.84
CA THR A 117 10.35 -7.96 -5.36
C THR A 117 10.30 -7.95 -6.88
N ASN A 118 9.99 -9.10 -7.48
CA ASN A 118 9.68 -9.24 -8.90
C ASN A 118 8.17 -9.42 -9.18
N ILE A 119 7.29 -8.99 -8.25
CA ILE A 119 5.84 -9.13 -8.39
C ILE A 119 5.34 -8.70 -9.76
N ASN A 120 4.46 -9.51 -10.35
CA ASN A 120 3.80 -9.18 -11.61
C ASN A 120 2.64 -8.22 -11.36
N LEU A 121 2.88 -6.91 -11.55
CA LEU A 121 1.86 -5.89 -11.28
C LEU A 121 0.67 -5.99 -12.25
N ASN A 122 0.86 -6.47 -13.48
CA ASN A 122 -0.26 -6.69 -14.41
C ASN A 122 -1.20 -7.79 -13.89
N GLU A 123 -0.65 -8.91 -13.44
CA GLU A 123 -1.43 -10.01 -12.86
C GLU A 123 -2.09 -9.58 -11.55
N TYR A 124 -1.38 -8.84 -10.71
CA TYR A 124 -1.93 -8.34 -9.46
C TYR A 124 -3.12 -7.38 -9.68
N ILE A 125 -2.99 -6.43 -10.62
CA ILE A 125 -4.08 -5.52 -10.99
C ILE A 125 -5.25 -6.30 -11.62
N LYS A 126 -4.97 -7.28 -12.48
CA LYS A 126 -6.00 -8.13 -13.11
C LYS A 126 -6.75 -8.94 -12.06
N PHE A 127 -6.05 -9.51 -11.09
CA PHE A 127 -6.63 -10.23 -9.96
C PHE A 127 -7.56 -9.33 -9.15
N TYR A 128 -7.12 -8.11 -8.80
CA TYR A 128 -7.97 -7.16 -8.09
C TYR A 128 -9.23 -6.85 -8.90
N LYS A 129 -9.08 -6.41 -10.16
CA LYS A 129 -10.19 -6.02 -11.05
C LYS A 129 -11.22 -7.13 -11.29
N LYS A 130 -10.79 -8.40 -11.34
CA LYS A 130 -11.69 -9.55 -11.49
C LYS A 130 -12.59 -9.74 -10.27
N ASN A 131 -12.11 -9.34 -9.09
CA ASN A 131 -12.72 -9.66 -7.80
C ASN A 131 -13.37 -8.45 -7.12
N ILE A 132 -13.15 -7.22 -7.57
CA ILE A 132 -14.01 -6.09 -7.19
C ILE A 132 -15.36 -6.32 -7.87
N ALA A 133 -16.43 -6.46 -7.07
CA ALA A 133 -17.77 -6.58 -7.60
C ALA A 133 -18.01 -5.42 -8.56
N THR A 134 -18.36 -5.72 -9.81
CA THR A 134 -19.02 -4.72 -10.64
C THR A 134 -20.33 -4.44 -9.92
N PRO A 135 -20.72 -3.17 -9.67
CA PRO A 135 -22.03 -2.89 -9.13
C PRO A 135 -23.03 -3.56 -10.08
N ARG A 136 -23.64 -4.66 -9.64
CA ARG A 136 -24.91 -5.07 -10.22
C ARG A 136 -25.84 -3.95 -9.81
N PHE A 137 -25.99 -2.97 -10.70
CA PHE A 137 -27.17 -2.13 -10.70
C PHE A 137 -28.34 -3.12 -10.81
N PHE A 138 -28.84 -3.58 -9.66
CA PHE A 138 -30.22 -4.00 -9.58
C PHE A 138 -30.99 -2.75 -9.96
N GLY A 139 -31.41 -2.70 -11.23
CA GLY A 139 -32.26 -1.65 -11.72
C GLY A 139 -33.38 -1.43 -10.72
N SER A 140 -33.65 -0.17 -10.44
CA SER A 140 -34.76 0.32 -9.62
C SER A 140 -36.15 -0.18 -10.06
N SER A 141 -36.24 -1.06 -11.07
CA SER A 141 -37.44 -1.69 -11.59
C SER A 141 -37.85 -2.99 -10.90
N PHE A 142 -37.03 -3.60 -10.04
CA PHE A 142 -37.38 -4.89 -9.41
C PHE A 142 -38.02 -4.77 -8.02
N VAL A 143 -37.73 -3.71 -7.26
CA VAL A 143 -38.23 -3.58 -5.87
C VAL A 143 -39.69 -3.16 -5.81
N SER A 144 -40.20 -2.47 -6.85
CA SER A 144 -41.60 -2.03 -6.91
C SER A 144 -42.61 -3.16 -7.19
N ARG A 145 -42.16 -4.38 -7.52
CA ARG A 145 -43.03 -5.50 -7.87
C ARG A 145 -43.33 -6.47 -6.72
N LEU A 146 -42.53 -6.41 -5.64
CA LEU A 146 -42.61 -7.39 -4.55
C LEU A 146 -43.36 -6.90 -3.31
N TYR A 147 -43.74 -5.62 -3.24
CA TYR A 147 -44.47 -5.07 -2.09
C TYR A 147 -45.56 -4.08 -2.54
N PRO A 148 -46.86 -4.36 -2.29
CA PRO A 148 -47.90 -3.36 -2.48
C PRO A 148 -47.79 -2.25 -1.43
N PRO A 149 -48.27 -1.02 -1.72
CA PRO A 149 -48.04 0.15 -0.88
C PRO A 149 -49.02 0.14 0.31
N ARG A 150 -48.67 -0.55 1.39
CA ARG A 150 -49.29 -0.29 2.70
C ARG A 150 -48.23 -0.32 3.81
N ILE A 151 -47.95 0.90 4.30
CA ILE A 151 -47.40 1.25 5.61
C ILE A 151 -45.97 0.75 5.87
N LEU A 152 -44.99 1.60 5.53
CA LEU A 152 -43.68 1.61 6.19
C LEU A 152 -43.69 2.79 7.18
N PRO A 153 -43.47 2.56 8.50
CA PRO A 153 -43.30 3.65 9.44
C PRO A 153 -42.05 4.46 9.07
N LEU A 154 -42.26 5.75 8.86
CA LEU A 154 -41.23 6.76 8.68
C LEU A 154 -40.48 6.98 10.00
N GLU A 155 -39.33 6.34 10.15
CA GLU A 155 -38.19 6.93 10.86
C GLU A 155 -36.97 6.91 9.93
N ILE A 156 -36.95 7.87 9.01
CA ILE A 156 -35.77 8.17 8.23
C ILE A 156 -34.86 9.04 9.11
N SER A 157 -33.93 8.40 9.81
CA SER A 157 -32.75 9.09 10.31
C SER A 157 -31.97 9.70 9.12
N PRO A 158 -31.55 10.98 9.13
CA PRO A 158 -30.90 11.60 7.98
C PRO A 158 -29.43 11.18 7.77
N PHE A 159 -28.92 10.19 8.51
CA PHE A 159 -27.47 9.98 8.64
C PHE A 159 -27.03 8.54 8.35
N ARG A 160 -25.99 8.46 7.49
CA ARG A 160 -25.26 7.27 6.99
C ARG A 160 -25.87 6.60 5.76
N LYS A 161 -25.49 7.10 4.58
CA LYS A 161 -25.27 6.23 3.41
C LYS A 161 -24.20 5.19 3.79
N ARG A 162 -24.59 4.08 4.39
CA ARG A 162 -23.75 2.88 4.50
C ARG A 162 -23.53 2.41 3.06
N VAL A 163 -22.29 2.46 2.59
CA VAL A 163 -21.89 1.70 1.40
C VAL A 163 -22.27 0.24 1.67
N PRO A 164 -22.98 -0.45 0.76
CA PRO A 164 -23.27 -1.87 0.95
C PRO A 164 -21.94 -2.60 1.13
N TYR A 165 -21.76 -3.23 2.29
CA TYR A 165 -20.48 -3.83 2.73
C TYR A 165 -20.04 -5.06 1.90
N GLU A 166 -20.68 -5.36 0.76
CA GLU A 166 -20.42 -6.55 -0.05
C GLU A 166 -19.25 -6.40 -1.06
N GLU A 167 -18.74 -5.18 -1.29
CA GLU A 167 -17.66 -4.96 -2.26
C GLU A 167 -16.26 -5.08 -1.63
N ASN A 168 -15.31 -5.61 -2.40
CA ASN A 168 -13.89 -5.63 -2.00
C ASN A 168 -13.30 -4.22 -2.03
N LEU A 169 -12.86 -3.71 -0.89
CA LEU A 169 -12.28 -2.37 -0.78
C LEU A 169 -10.77 -2.35 -1.01
N GLY A 170 -10.12 -3.50 -1.00
CA GLY A 170 -8.72 -3.59 -1.35
C GLY A 170 -8.21 -5.00 -1.65
N ALA A 171 -6.98 -5.05 -2.12
CA ALA A 171 -6.17 -6.26 -2.22
C ALA A 171 -4.82 -6.03 -1.54
N MET A 172 -4.28 -7.10 -0.97
CA MET A 172 -2.95 -7.18 -0.40
C MET A 172 -2.20 -8.31 -1.13
N ALA A 173 -0.97 -8.04 -1.55
CA ALA A 173 -0.06 -9.10 -1.95
C ALA A 173 0.47 -9.82 -0.70
N VAL A 174 0.47 -11.15 -0.73
CA VAL A 174 1.02 -12.00 0.33
C VAL A 174 2.15 -12.84 -0.21
N TYR A 175 3.10 -13.19 0.65
CA TYR A 175 4.27 -14.00 0.32
C TYR A 175 4.40 -15.14 1.33
N TYR A 176 4.74 -16.36 0.91
CA TYR A 176 4.92 -17.47 1.84
C TYR A 176 6.35 -17.51 2.39
N THR A 177 6.50 -17.60 3.71
CA THR A 177 7.78 -17.76 4.39
C THR A 177 7.77 -18.99 5.32
N GLN A 178 8.93 -19.58 5.53
CA GLN A 178 9.14 -20.64 6.52
C GLN A 178 9.34 -20.08 7.93
N ASP A 179 9.86 -18.85 8.04
CA ASP A 179 10.01 -18.11 9.29
C ASP A 179 9.40 -16.71 9.12
N GLY A 180 8.32 -16.44 9.85
CA GLY A 180 7.60 -15.17 9.82
C GLY A 180 7.63 -14.37 11.12
N SER A 181 8.48 -14.74 12.09
CA SER A 181 8.45 -14.28 13.49
C SER A 181 8.52 -12.75 13.71
N HIS A 182 8.81 -11.96 12.67
CA HIS A 182 8.91 -10.50 12.71
C HIS A 182 8.05 -9.78 11.66
N LEU A 183 7.14 -10.52 11.01
CA LEU A 183 6.36 -10.06 9.87
C LEU A 183 4.87 -10.21 10.17
N GLY A 184 4.04 -9.42 9.51
CA GLY A 184 2.58 -9.49 9.67
C GLY A 184 2.03 -10.79 9.05
N LEU A 185 1.48 -11.67 9.88
CA LEU A 185 0.87 -12.94 9.50
C LEU A 185 -0.49 -12.68 8.83
N VAL A 186 -0.71 -13.32 7.69
CA VAL A 186 -1.93 -13.21 6.89
C VAL A 186 -2.51 -14.60 6.68
N LYS A 187 -3.78 -14.80 7.03
CA LYS A 187 -4.51 -16.03 6.65
C LYS A 187 -5.36 -15.73 5.43
N VAL A 188 -5.21 -16.53 4.38
CA VAL A 188 -5.95 -16.39 3.13
C VAL A 188 -6.80 -17.64 2.89
N LYS A 189 -8.08 -17.44 2.57
CA LYS A 189 -9.03 -18.50 2.19
C LYS A 189 -9.88 -18.01 1.04
N ASN A 190 -9.96 -18.78 -0.05
CA ASN A 190 -10.75 -18.43 -1.25
C ASN A 190 -10.48 -16.99 -1.74
N ASP A 191 -9.20 -16.64 -1.93
CA ASP A 191 -8.73 -15.31 -2.34
C ASP A 191 -9.03 -14.15 -1.35
N LYS A 192 -9.60 -14.44 -0.18
CA LYS A 192 -9.91 -13.45 0.86
C LYS A 192 -8.92 -13.53 2.00
N VAL A 193 -8.49 -12.37 2.49
CA VAL A 193 -7.80 -12.28 3.78
C VAL A 193 -8.86 -12.46 4.88
N VAL A 194 -8.73 -13.53 5.66
CA VAL A 194 -9.66 -13.85 6.76
C VAL A 194 -9.15 -13.41 8.12
N SER A 195 -7.84 -13.23 8.25
CA SER A 195 -7.23 -12.62 9.43
C SER A 195 -5.90 -11.97 9.07
N PHE A 196 -5.57 -10.92 9.82
CA PHE A 196 -4.29 -10.23 9.79
C PHE A 196 -3.82 -10.06 11.24
N GLU A 197 -2.57 -10.45 11.51
CA GLU A 197 -1.94 -10.34 12.84
C GLU A 197 -0.55 -9.72 12.66
N GLU A 198 -0.35 -8.50 13.18
CA GLU A 198 0.93 -7.80 13.06
C GLU A 198 1.93 -8.38 14.06
N LYS A 199 3.01 -8.98 13.53
CA LYS A 199 4.19 -9.43 14.30
C LYS A 199 3.83 -10.26 15.54
N PRO A 200 3.24 -11.45 15.35
CA PRO A 200 2.95 -12.35 16.47
C PRO A 200 4.23 -12.70 17.24
N GLU A 201 4.11 -12.89 18.56
CA GLU A 201 5.22 -13.23 19.46
C GLU A 201 5.63 -14.72 19.40
N TYR A 202 5.30 -15.42 18.31
CA TYR A 202 5.58 -16.84 18.11
C TYR A 202 6.13 -17.13 16.72
N GLN A 203 6.94 -18.18 16.61
CA GLN A 203 7.45 -18.64 15.31
C GLN A 203 6.33 -19.30 14.50
N TYR A 204 6.29 -19.02 13.20
CA TYR A 204 5.32 -19.62 12.29
C TYR A 204 5.87 -19.69 10.87
N SER A 205 5.36 -20.64 10.10
CA SER A 205 5.41 -20.63 8.64
C SER A 205 4.03 -20.23 8.10
N GLY A 206 3.99 -19.48 7.02
CA GLY A 206 2.73 -18.97 6.50
C GLY A 206 2.88 -17.81 5.55
N TYR A 207 1.72 -17.26 5.17
CA TYR A 207 1.67 -16.06 4.36
C TYR A 207 1.91 -14.83 5.21
N ILE A 208 2.80 -13.96 4.74
CA ILE A 208 3.09 -12.65 5.31
C ILE A 208 2.59 -11.53 4.41
N ASN A 209 2.44 -10.35 4.98
CA ASN A 209 2.25 -9.12 4.23
C ASN A 209 3.46 -8.84 3.31
N ALA A 210 3.23 -8.78 2.00
CA ALA A 210 4.31 -8.54 1.04
C ALA A 210 4.56 -7.05 0.73
N GLY A 211 3.83 -6.11 1.35
CA GLY A 211 4.06 -4.67 1.22
C GLY A 211 3.51 -4.00 -0.04
N PHE A 212 2.60 -4.67 -0.77
CA PHE A 212 1.93 -4.13 -1.95
C PHE A 212 0.42 -4.20 -1.78
N TYR A 213 -0.25 -3.08 -2.01
CA TYR A 213 -1.69 -2.94 -1.77
C TYR A 213 -2.38 -2.26 -2.94
N ILE A 214 -3.62 -2.63 -3.20
CA ILE A 214 -4.54 -1.86 -4.04
C ILE A 214 -5.72 -1.47 -3.18
N PHE A 215 -6.13 -0.20 -3.22
CA PHE A 215 -7.27 0.28 -2.45
C PHE A 215 -8.26 1.05 -3.32
N SER A 216 -9.55 0.85 -3.04
CA SER A 216 -10.63 1.75 -3.45
C SER A 216 -10.63 3.01 -2.60
N PRO A 217 -10.97 4.20 -3.14
CA PRO A 217 -11.18 5.41 -2.34
C PRO A 217 -12.21 5.25 -1.21
N GLN A 218 -13.09 4.25 -1.27
CA GLN A 218 -14.04 3.96 -0.20
C GLN A 218 -13.37 3.59 1.14
N ILE A 219 -12.07 3.22 1.15
CA ILE A 219 -11.36 3.00 2.41
C ILE A 219 -11.38 4.24 3.33
N PHE A 220 -11.55 5.46 2.78
CA PHE A 220 -11.68 6.68 3.59
C PHE A 220 -12.94 6.74 4.43
N GLN A 221 -13.90 5.84 4.18
CA GLN A 221 -15.10 5.69 4.98
C GLN A 221 -14.92 4.73 6.17
N ILE A 222 -13.75 4.11 6.31
CA ILE A 222 -13.40 3.32 7.49
C ILE A 222 -13.05 4.28 8.64
N ASP A 223 -13.47 3.97 9.85
CA ASP A 223 -13.44 4.91 10.97
C ASP A 223 -12.03 5.39 11.33
N CYS A 224 -11.00 4.54 11.21
CA CYS A 224 -9.62 5.00 11.41
C CYS A 224 -9.06 5.86 10.26
N MET A 225 -9.64 5.83 9.05
CA MET A 225 -9.29 6.82 8.02
C MET A 225 -9.96 8.18 8.29
N LYS A 226 -11.11 8.19 8.99
CA LYS A 226 -11.86 9.39 9.35
C LYS A 226 -11.25 10.21 10.50
N LEU A 227 -10.06 9.86 11.00
CA LEU A 227 -9.41 10.37 12.23
C LEU A 227 -9.98 11.67 12.80
N LYS A 228 -10.28 11.65 14.11
CA LYS A 228 -10.85 12.76 14.88
C LYS A 228 -9.96 14.00 14.88
N ARG A 229 -8.64 13.86 14.65
CA ARG A 229 -7.68 14.97 14.58
C ARG A 229 -6.94 15.01 13.23
N LYS A 230 -6.75 16.22 12.71
CA LYS A 230 -5.87 16.48 11.57
C LYS A 230 -4.44 16.11 12.00
N ASN A 231 -3.85 15.08 11.38
CA ASN A 231 -2.50 14.57 11.65
C ASN A 231 -2.36 13.59 12.83
N GLU A 232 -3.38 12.78 13.12
CA GLU A 232 -3.20 11.62 14.01
C GLU A 232 -2.36 10.54 13.31
N ALA A 233 -1.41 9.95 14.04
CA ALA A 233 -0.53 8.91 13.52
C ALA A 233 -1.16 7.54 13.77
N PHE A 234 -1.16 6.69 12.75
CA PHE A 234 -1.63 5.31 12.87
C PHE A 234 -1.05 4.45 11.73
N ASN A 235 -1.00 3.14 11.96
CA ASN A 235 -0.55 2.17 10.99
C ASN A 235 -1.74 1.45 10.34
N ILE A 236 -1.64 1.12 9.05
CA ILE A 236 -2.69 0.37 8.35
C ILE A 236 -2.79 -1.07 8.86
N GLU A 237 -1.68 -1.60 9.35
CA GLU A 237 -1.53 -2.92 9.97
C GLU A 237 -2.37 -3.06 11.24
N GLU A 238 -2.49 -2.00 12.01
CA GLU A 238 -3.21 -1.98 13.29
C GLU A 238 -4.72 -1.72 13.14
N CYS A 239 -5.16 -1.23 11.98
CA CYS A 239 -6.56 -0.88 11.78
C CYS A 239 -7.16 -1.33 10.45
N ILE A 240 -6.59 -0.90 9.32
CA ILE A 240 -7.22 -1.09 8.01
C ILE A 240 -7.27 -2.57 7.64
N PHE A 241 -6.17 -3.31 7.81
CA PHE A 241 -6.15 -4.73 7.47
C PHE A 241 -7.07 -5.57 8.37
N PRO A 242 -7.02 -5.44 9.71
CA PRO A 242 -7.97 -6.14 10.58
C PRO A 242 -9.44 -5.82 10.25
N GLU A 243 -9.78 -4.55 10.04
CA GLU A 243 -11.16 -4.12 9.75
C GLU A 243 -11.64 -4.66 8.40
N LEU A 244 -10.83 -4.57 7.34
CA LEU A 244 -11.21 -5.10 6.03
C LEU A 244 -11.27 -6.64 6.03
N ALA A 245 -10.36 -7.31 6.74
CA ALA A 245 -10.37 -8.77 6.87
C ALA A 245 -11.64 -9.25 7.60
N LYS A 246 -11.97 -8.62 8.74
CA LYS A 246 -13.17 -8.91 9.53
C LYS A 246 -14.45 -8.77 8.70
N ASN A 247 -14.50 -7.77 7.83
CA ASN A 247 -15.65 -7.52 6.94
C ASN A 247 -15.58 -8.31 5.62
N SER A 248 -14.58 -9.18 5.42
CA SER A 248 -14.38 -9.92 4.15
C SER A 248 -14.21 -9.03 2.91
N GLN A 249 -13.61 -7.85 3.08
CA GLN A 249 -13.43 -6.80 2.05
C GLN A 249 -11.98 -6.68 1.55
N LEU A 250 -11.07 -7.50 2.06
CA LEU A 250 -9.66 -7.54 1.65
C LEU A 250 -9.35 -8.83 0.89
N LEU A 251 -8.85 -8.70 -0.33
CA LEU A 251 -8.37 -9.81 -1.14
C LEU A 251 -6.89 -10.12 -0.82
N GLY A 252 -6.52 -11.40 -0.87
CA GLY A 252 -5.14 -11.88 -0.72
C GLY A 252 -4.60 -12.39 -2.05
N TYR A 253 -3.67 -11.66 -2.67
CA TYR A 253 -2.98 -12.09 -3.89
C TYR A 253 -1.68 -12.82 -3.55
N VAL A 254 -1.56 -14.09 -3.92
CA VAL A 254 -0.36 -14.88 -3.61
C VAL A 254 0.77 -14.57 -4.59
N HIS A 255 1.80 -13.88 -4.12
CA HIS A 255 3.05 -13.66 -4.83
C HIS A 255 4.01 -14.84 -4.61
N ARG A 256 4.46 -15.47 -5.70
CA ARG A 256 5.35 -16.66 -5.69
C ARG A 256 6.77 -16.39 -6.20
N GLY A 257 7.11 -15.11 -6.43
CA GLY A 257 8.40 -14.72 -6.97
C GLY A 257 9.45 -14.44 -5.90
N LEU A 258 10.38 -13.55 -6.21
CA LEU A 258 11.40 -13.06 -5.29
C LEU A 258 10.80 -11.99 -4.38
N TRP A 259 11.17 -11.99 -3.10
CA TRP A 259 10.73 -11.00 -2.11
C TRP A 259 11.77 -10.84 -0.99
N ALA A 260 12.08 -9.60 -0.63
CA ALA A 260 12.82 -9.22 0.57
C ALA A 260 12.39 -7.84 1.06
N ASP A 261 12.38 -7.65 2.37
CA ASP A 261 12.36 -6.32 2.99
C ASP A 261 13.78 -5.94 3.45
N ILE A 262 14.12 -4.65 3.40
CA ILE A 262 15.43 -4.14 3.88
C ILE A 262 15.35 -3.59 5.32
N GLY A 263 14.46 -4.15 6.14
CA GLY A 263 14.27 -3.76 7.54
C GLY A 263 15.37 -4.26 8.49
N SER A 264 16.06 -5.33 8.13
CA SER A 264 17.11 -6.00 8.91
C SER A 264 18.38 -6.26 8.07
N GLU A 265 19.50 -6.59 8.73
CA GLU A 265 20.75 -6.91 8.03
C GLU A 265 20.59 -8.14 7.15
N GLU A 266 19.90 -9.17 7.64
CA GLU A 266 19.55 -10.37 6.87
C GLU A 266 18.69 -10.00 5.64
N GLY A 267 17.68 -9.14 5.83
CA GLY A 267 16.83 -8.65 4.75
C GLY A 267 17.62 -7.88 3.69
N LEU A 268 18.62 -7.09 4.10
CA LEU A 268 19.52 -6.39 3.19
C LEU A 268 20.41 -7.35 2.39
N GLU A 269 20.98 -8.39 3.00
CA GLU A 269 21.73 -9.41 2.27
C GLU A 269 20.85 -10.19 1.30
N LYS A 270 19.64 -10.55 1.72
CA LYS A 270 18.65 -11.18 0.84
C LYS A 270 18.29 -10.27 -0.34
N ALA A 271 18.12 -8.97 -0.11
CA ALA A 271 17.86 -7.99 -1.16
C ALA A 271 19.02 -7.90 -2.16
N LYS A 272 20.29 -7.98 -1.72
CA LYS A 272 21.46 -8.03 -2.61
C LYS A 272 21.43 -9.26 -3.52
N SER A 273 21.10 -10.44 -2.99
CA SER A 273 20.97 -11.67 -3.80
C SER A 273 19.80 -11.60 -4.78
N ILE A 274 18.68 -11.01 -4.37
CA ILE A 274 17.53 -10.79 -5.27
C ILE A 274 17.90 -9.80 -6.39
N ALA A 275 18.62 -8.73 -6.09
CA ALA A 275 19.04 -7.74 -7.07
C ALA A 275 19.91 -8.35 -8.19
N GLU A 276 20.80 -9.29 -7.87
CA GLU A 276 21.57 -10.04 -8.89
C GLU A 276 20.65 -10.80 -9.83
N LYS A 277 19.72 -11.59 -9.28
CA LYS A 277 18.76 -12.40 -10.04
C LYS A 277 17.80 -11.56 -10.88
N LEU A 278 17.54 -10.32 -10.48
CA LEU A 278 16.72 -9.38 -11.25
C LEU A 278 17.49 -8.86 -12.47
N ASN A 279 18.77 -8.53 -12.31
CA ASN A 279 19.62 -8.02 -13.38
C ASN A 279 19.99 -9.11 -14.42
N GLU A 280 20.08 -10.38 -14.01
CA GLU A 280 20.35 -11.51 -14.92
C GLU A 280 19.18 -11.87 -15.85
N LYS A 281 17.97 -11.34 -15.59
CA LYS A 281 16.72 -11.67 -16.32
C LYS A 281 16.22 -10.55 -17.23
N GLU A 282 16.99 -9.47 -17.37
CA GLU A 282 16.75 -8.38 -18.34
C GLU A 282 17.66 -8.53 -19.56
#